data_AF-A0A3F2V130-F1
#
_entry.id   AF-A0A3F2V130-F1
#
_cell.length_a   1.000
_cell.length_b   1.000
_cell.length_c   1.000
_cell.angle_alpha   90.00
_cell.angle_beta   90.00
_cell.angle_gamma   90.00
#
_symmetry.space_group_name_H-M   'P 1'
#
loop_
_entity.id
_entity.type
_entity.pdbx_description
1 polymer ?
#
loop_
_entity_poly.entity_id
_entity_poly.type
_entity_poly.pdbx_seq_one_letter_code
_entity_poly.pdbx_strand_id
1 'polypeptide(L)'
;MTRSQTFHAITLFCAAALLSACGGGGGGDATDVNPPPVFTQPSDYVQKFNTYLPLTTGSAFTYEEASIGFEIPEKTQISFERSEGDLDIYTLTFPLGTNSITLHISSTPEQILLYQIDGPIDVDSYSVESIKLKNPIQFYPPTSAVTNATATVSGISANVSVNYTSSNANLVFDENYGMLPTLEIELVTTVSATFPPVSETFTTTLELAQGIGIVRNQGSYGATSIAYNLKGVTNLPATIWFDNNAGVPILASSTDQFTINGVTLKPSLYDLLNEAEINDLEWITVRADTASDSFIVTMQADNDLPDTLTSVEVVFERKSDALRMSGNVTLHAEGVTQNNPNWNAATSYSF
;
A
#
# COMPACT_ATOMS: atom_id res chain seq x y z
N MET A 1 -40.21 -20.76 42.56
CA MET A 1 -40.69 -21.81 41.63
C MET A 1 -42.12 -21.48 41.27
N THR A 2 -42.36 -21.01 40.04
CA THR A 2 -43.37 -21.49 39.07
C THR A 2 -43.50 -20.45 37.96
N ARG A 3 -42.98 -20.80 36.79
CA ARG A 3 -43.22 -20.12 35.52
C ARG A 3 -44.68 -20.35 35.12
N SER A 4 -45.34 -19.33 34.60
CA SER A 4 -46.55 -19.50 33.78
C SER A 4 -46.20 -19.11 32.35
N GLN A 5 -46.22 -20.09 31.46
CA GLN A 5 -46.32 -19.88 30.01
C GLN A 5 -47.76 -20.08 29.60
N THR A 6 -48.24 -19.25 28.69
CA THR A 6 -49.23 -19.65 27.67
C THR A 6 -49.03 -18.78 26.45
N PHE A 7 -49.39 -19.35 25.31
CA PHE A 7 -48.74 -19.21 24.02
C PHE A 7 -49.84 -19.07 22.96
N HIS A 8 -49.49 -18.45 21.83
CA HIS A 8 -50.16 -18.39 20.52
C HIS A 8 -51.31 -17.38 20.33
N ALA A 9 -51.12 -16.42 19.41
CA ALA A 9 -51.49 -16.64 18.01
C ALA A 9 -51.08 -15.48 17.07
N ILE A 10 -50.37 -15.87 15.99
CA ILE A 10 -50.57 -15.47 14.58
C ILE A 10 -50.35 -13.98 14.24
N THR A 11 -49.33 -13.67 13.42
CA THR A 11 -49.56 -13.30 12.00
C THR A 11 -48.28 -13.50 11.18
N LEU A 12 -48.43 -14.37 10.20
CA LEU A 12 -47.52 -14.72 9.11
C LEU A 12 -47.64 -13.64 8.01
N PHE A 13 -46.53 -13.11 7.50
CA PHE A 13 -46.52 -12.53 6.15
C PHE A 13 -45.27 -13.03 5.42
N CYS A 14 -45.50 -14.02 4.55
CA CYS A 14 -44.55 -14.50 3.56
C CYS A 14 -44.69 -13.68 2.27
N ALA A 15 -43.58 -13.66 1.53
CA ALA A 15 -43.45 -13.58 0.07
C ALA A 15 -43.64 -12.20 -0.60
N ALA A 16 -42.56 -11.72 -1.22
CA ALA A 16 -42.47 -11.64 -2.68
C ALA A 16 -41.00 -11.42 -3.10
N ALA A 17 -40.31 -12.53 -3.38
CA ALA A 17 -39.27 -12.52 -4.40
C ALA A 17 -39.91 -12.98 -5.71
N LEU A 18 -39.50 -12.33 -6.81
CA LEU A 18 -39.37 -12.84 -8.19
C LEU A 18 -40.07 -12.00 -9.28
N LEU A 19 -39.21 -11.55 -10.20
CA LEU A 19 -39.37 -11.42 -11.66
C LEU A 19 -40.00 -10.13 -12.24
N SER A 20 -39.12 -9.31 -12.80
CA SER A 20 -39.36 -8.48 -14.00
C SER A 20 -38.01 -8.34 -14.73
N ALA A 21 -37.87 -8.49 -16.03
CA ALA A 21 -38.82 -8.81 -17.08
C ALA A 21 -38.07 -9.43 -18.26
N CYS A 22 -38.71 -10.43 -18.85
CA CYS A 22 -38.51 -10.85 -20.22
C CYS A 22 -39.21 -9.84 -21.14
N GLY A 23 -38.52 -9.42 -22.18
CA GLY A 23 -39.06 -8.78 -23.39
C GLY A 23 -37.89 -8.51 -24.33
N GLY A 24 -37.79 -9.01 -25.55
CA GLY A 24 -38.71 -9.74 -26.40
C GLY A 24 -38.50 -9.27 -27.84
N GLY A 25 -37.96 -10.14 -28.69
CA GLY A 25 -38.18 -10.13 -30.15
C GLY A 25 -37.11 -9.48 -31.04
N GLY A 26 -36.54 -10.29 -31.94
CA GLY A 26 -35.77 -9.82 -33.10
C GLY A 26 -34.99 -10.95 -33.78
N GLY A 27 -35.67 -11.73 -34.63
CA GLY A 27 -35.02 -12.72 -35.49
C GLY A 27 -34.24 -12.08 -36.64
N GLY A 28 -33.14 -12.72 -37.05
CA GLY A 28 -32.33 -12.32 -38.19
C GLY A 28 -31.12 -13.24 -38.35
N ASP A 29 -31.25 -14.16 -39.30
CA ASP A 29 -30.23 -15.10 -39.77
C ASP A 29 -29.02 -14.36 -40.34
N ALA A 30 -27.81 -14.55 -39.76
CA ALA A 30 -26.54 -14.24 -40.40
C ALA A 30 -25.36 -14.84 -39.61
N THR A 31 -24.78 -15.90 -40.17
CA THR A 31 -23.36 -16.27 -40.13
C THR A 31 -22.60 -16.15 -38.80
N ASP A 32 -22.33 -17.32 -38.22
CA ASP A 32 -21.12 -17.71 -37.48
C ASP A 32 -20.05 -16.61 -37.35
N VAL A 33 -20.17 -15.79 -36.29
CA VAL A 33 -19.07 -14.99 -35.77
C VAL A 33 -18.93 -15.41 -34.31
N ASN A 34 -17.80 -16.03 -33.97
CA ASN A 34 -17.41 -16.29 -32.59
C ASN A 34 -17.70 -15.03 -31.76
N PRO A 35 -18.51 -15.11 -30.69
CA PRO A 35 -18.64 -13.98 -29.79
C PRO A 35 -17.24 -13.65 -29.27
N PRO A 36 -16.88 -12.36 -29.16
CA PRO A 36 -15.65 -11.98 -28.47
C PRO A 36 -15.67 -12.62 -27.08
N PRO A 37 -14.51 -13.03 -26.51
CA PRO A 37 -14.47 -13.60 -25.18
C PRO A 37 -15.16 -12.60 -24.24
N VAL A 38 -16.30 -13.03 -23.68
CA VAL A 38 -16.93 -12.33 -22.58
C VAL A 38 -15.96 -12.52 -21.41
N PHE A 39 -15.17 -11.49 -21.14
CA PHE A 39 -14.46 -11.40 -19.88
C PHE A 39 -15.55 -11.36 -18.82
N THR A 40 -15.76 -12.49 -18.13
CA THR A 40 -16.52 -12.50 -16.90
C THR A 40 -15.77 -11.58 -15.95
N GLN A 41 -16.31 -10.38 -15.75
CA GLN A 41 -15.85 -9.45 -14.73
C GLN A 41 -15.69 -10.27 -13.44
N PRO A 42 -14.52 -10.24 -12.77
CA PRO A 42 -14.35 -10.95 -11.51
C PRO A 42 -15.49 -10.54 -10.57
N SER A 43 -16.01 -11.52 -9.84
CA SER A 43 -16.88 -11.30 -8.69
C SER A 43 -16.35 -10.16 -7.83
N ASP A 44 -17.22 -9.24 -7.42
CA ASP A 44 -17.01 -8.08 -6.53
C ASP A 44 -15.59 -7.99 -5.96
N TYR A 45 -14.84 -6.95 -6.35
CA TYR A 45 -13.49 -6.74 -5.87
C TYR A 45 -13.44 -6.78 -4.34
N VAL A 46 -12.57 -7.65 -3.81
CA VAL A 46 -12.27 -7.71 -2.37
C VAL A 46 -10.84 -7.29 -2.16
N GLN A 47 -10.61 -6.16 -1.49
CA GLN A 47 -9.29 -5.72 -1.06
C GLN A 47 -8.61 -6.81 -0.22
N LYS A 48 -7.31 -7.07 -0.45
CA LYS A 48 -6.53 -8.09 0.32
C LYS A 48 -5.44 -7.49 1.22
N PHE A 49 -5.07 -6.24 1.02
CA PHE A 49 -4.03 -5.51 1.75
C PHE A 49 -4.48 -4.07 1.98
N ASN A 50 -3.86 -3.35 2.91
CA ASN A 50 -4.18 -1.96 3.14
C ASN A 50 -3.80 -1.13 1.90
N THR A 51 -4.65 -0.20 1.50
CA THR A 51 -4.41 0.64 0.31
C THR A 51 -3.14 1.48 0.42
N TYR A 52 -2.72 1.83 1.64
CA TYR A 52 -1.48 2.57 1.94
C TYR A 52 -0.24 1.70 2.11
N LEU A 53 -0.42 0.38 2.21
CA LEU A 53 0.68 -0.55 2.26
C LEU A 53 0.34 -1.78 1.42
N PRO A 54 0.20 -1.60 0.09
CA PRO A 54 0.04 -2.72 -0.81
C PRO A 54 1.36 -3.48 -0.87
N LEU A 55 1.29 -4.79 -0.75
CA LEU A 55 2.48 -5.60 -0.59
C LEU A 55 2.55 -6.66 -1.69
N THR A 56 3.57 -6.53 -2.55
CA THR A 56 3.70 -7.28 -3.81
C THR A 56 5.03 -8.02 -3.87
N THR A 57 5.00 -9.36 -3.89
CA THR A 57 6.20 -10.22 -3.94
C THR A 57 7.18 -9.85 -5.06
N GLY A 58 8.45 -9.72 -4.70
CA GLY A 58 9.54 -9.34 -5.59
C GLY A 58 9.70 -7.84 -5.84
N SER A 59 8.91 -7.00 -5.18
CA SER A 59 9.02 -5.54 -5.29
C SER A 59 10.13 -4.97 -4.43
N ALA A 60 10.74 -3.88 -4.87
CA ALA A 60 11.76 -3.17 -4.10
C ALA A 60 11.62 -1.66 -4.24
N PHE A 61 12.07 -0.95 -3.21
CA PHE A 61 12.05 0.50 -3.16
C PHE A 61 13.50 1.00 -3.12
N THR A 62 13.79 2.01 -3.92
CA THR A 62 15.08 2.69 -3.89
C THR A 62 14.88 3.98 -3.14
N TYR A 63 15.61 4.18 -2.05
CA TYR A 63 15.55 5.38 -1.23
C TYR A 63 16.82 6.22 -1.39
N GLU A 64 16.72 7.48 -1.01
CA GLU A 64 17.84 8.39 -0.82
C GLU A 64 17.80 8.99 0.59
N GLU A 65 18.97 9.33 1.14
CA GLU A 65 19.04 9.93 2.47
C GLU A 65 18.74 11.43 2.41
N ALA A 66 17.71 11.87 3.14
CA ALA A 66 17.18 13.23 3.08
C ALA A 66 18.16 14.31 3.58
N SER A 67 19.15 13.93 4.39
CA SER A 67 20.03 14.85 5.12
C SER A 67 21.32 15.23 4.38
N ILE A 68 21.70 14.51 3.31
CA ILE A 68 23.03 14.70 2.69
C ILE A 68 23.07 14.76 1.16
N GLY A 69 21.95 14.57 0.45
CA GLY A 69 21.93 14.60 -1.03
C GLY A 69 22.93 13.64 -1.68
N PHE A 70 23.41 12.65 -0.91
CA PHE A 70 24.34 11.63 -1.34
C PHE A 70 23.52 10.40 -1.70
N GLU A 71 23.74 9.86 -2.88
CA GLU A 71 23.15 8.58 -3.26
C GLU A 71 23.79 7.49 -2.40
N ILE A 72 23.06 6.96 -1.42
CA ILE A 72 23.43 5.67 -0.86
C ILE A 72 23.09 4.63 -1.95
N PRO A 73 24.04 3.81 -2.43
CA PRO A 73 23.78 2.79 -3.46
C PRO A 73 22.83 1.66 -3.00
N GLU A 74 22.35 1.71 -1.75
CA GLU A 74 21.66 0.60 -1.12
C GLU A 74 20.17 0.67 -1.39
N LYS A 75 19.75 -0.26 -2.25
CA LYS A 75 18.35 -0.63 -2.43
C LYS A 75 17.87 -1.23 -1.10
N THR A 76 16.92 -0.58 -0.43
CA THR A 76 16.10 -1.29 0.56
C THR A 76 15.23 -2.29 -0.22
N GLN A 77 15.68 -3.54 -0.22
CA GLN A 77 14.87 -4.63 -0.74
C GLN A 77 13.80 -4.96 0.29
N ILE A 78 12.54 -4.91 -0.12
CA ILE A 78 11.48 -5.57 0.64
C ILE A 78 11.58 -7.04 0.29
N SER A 79 11.99 -7.87 1.25
CA SER A 79 12.02 -9.31 1.10
C SER A 79 10.76 -9.94 1.70
N PHE A 80 10.35 -11.06 1.10
CA PHE A 80 9.12 -11.78 1.42
C PHE A 80 9.47 -13.01 2.23
N GLU A 81 8.93 -13.11 3.43
CA GLU A 81 8.90 -14.36 4.17
C GLU A 81 7.45 -14.65 4.53
N ARG A 82 6.79 -15.50 3.73
CA ARG A 82 5.48 -16.01 4.11
C ARG A 82 5.64 -16.79 5.41
N SER A 83 5.07 -16.27 6.49
CA SER A 83 5.12 -16.94 7.78
C SER A 83 4.18 -18.16 7.78
N GLU A 84 4.48 -19.15 8.62
CA GLU A 84 3.60 -20.31 8.81
C GLU A 84 2.23 -19.85 9.35
N GLY A 85 1.14 -20.07 8.60
CA GLY A 85 -0.23 -19.84 9.08
C GLY A 85 -1.08 -18.80 8.32
N ASP A 86 -0.84 -18.60 7.02
CA ASP A 86 -1.63 -17.73 6.11
C ASP A 86 -1.52 -16.21 6.34
N LEU A 87 -0.56 -15.76 7.15
CA LEU A 87 -0.22 -14.34 7.27
C LEU A 87 1.10 -14.05 6.53
N ASP A 88 1.05 -13.17 5.54
CA ASP A 88 2.24 -12.66 4.88
C ASP A 88 2.93 -11.62 5.79
N ILE A 89 4.19 -11.88 6.13
CA ILE A 89 5.05 -10.96 6.88
C ILE A 89 6.10 -10.42 5.93
N TYR A 90 6.29 -9.10 5.97
CA TYR A 90 7.16 -8.37 5.08
C TYR A 90 8.28 -7.74 5.88
N THR A 91 9.46 -7.84 5.32
CA THR A 91 10.71 -7.42 5.96
C THR A 91 11.15 -6.11 5.32
N LEU A 92 11.20 -5.06 6.14
CA LEU A 92 11.64 -3.73 5.73
C LEU A 92 12.99 -3.44 6.37
N THR A 93 14.06 -3.47 5.57
CA THR A 93 15.42 -3.23 6.08
C THR A 93 15.90 -1.82 5.73
N PHE A 94 16.15 -1.02 6.75
CA PHE A 94 16.66 0.33 6.62
C PHE A 94 18.12 0.38 7.10
N PRO A 95 19.02 1.02 6.34
CA PRO A 95 20.38 1.24 6.82
C PRO A 95 20.36 2.14 8.07
N LEU A 96 21.30 1.90 8.99
CA LEU A 96 21.49 2.62 10.24
C LEU A 96 23.00 2.73 10.51
N GLY A 97 23.66 3.70 9.87
CA GLY A 97 25.12 3.81 9.93
C GLY A 97 25.81 2.59 9.31
N THR A 98 26.59 1.84 10.10
CA THR A 98 27.19 0.55 9.66
C THR A 98 26.29 -0.66 9.89
N ASN A 99 25.13 -0.46 10.52
CA ASN A 99 24.17 -1.49 10.86
C ASN A 99 22.89 -1.30 10.02
N SER A 100 21.87 -2.12 10.29
CA SER A 100 20.54 -1.97 9.73
C SER A 100 19.49 -2.20 10.80
N ILE A 101 18.32 -1.56 10.63
CA ILE A 101 17.11 -1.89 11.36
C ILE A 101 16.17 -2.61 10.41
N THR A 102 15.60 -3.71 10.87
CA THR A 102 14.64 -4.49 10.10
C THR A 102 13.30 -4.53 10.80
N LEU A 103 12.25 -4.07 10.13
CA LEU A 103 10.87 -4.15 10.62
C LEU A 103 10.16 -5.34 9.97
N HIS A 104 9.46 -6.14 10.78
CA HIS A 104 8.64 -7.26 10.32
C HIS A 104 7.17 -6.87 10.45
N ILE A 105 6.53 -6.60 9.33
CA ILE A 105 5.19 -6.02 9.27
C ILE A 105 4.21 -6.93 8.52
N SER A 106 2.92 -6.79 8.78
CA SER A 106 1.86 -7.33 7.92
C SER A 106 0.87 -6.24 7.54
N SER A 107 0.13 -6.47 6.46
CA SER A 107 -0.95 -5.59 6.02
C SER A 107 -2.18 -6.40 5.64
N THR A 108 -3.31 -6.04 6.26
CA THR A 108 -4.65 -6.48 5.87
C THR A 108 -5.41 -5.26 5.35
N PRO A 109 -6.58 -5.42 4.71
CA PRO A 109 -7.36 -4.27 4.24
C PRO A 109 -7.58 -3.19 5.31
N GLU A 110 -7.77 -3.61 6.56
CA GLU A 110 -8.12 -2.72 7.67
C GLU A 110 -6.93 -2.29 8.52
N GLN A 111 -5.80 -3.01 8.49
CA GLN A 111 -4.73 -2.85 9.48
C GLN A 111 -3.32 -2.98 8.91
N ILE A 112 -2.39 -2.27 9.57
CA ILE A 112 -0.95 -2.45 9.40
C ILE A 112 -0.36 -2.79 10.77
N LEU A 113 0.32 -3.93 10.86
CA LEU A 113 0.79 -4.50 12.12
C LEU A 113 2.30 -4.71 12.09
N LEU A 114 2.98 -4.44 13.21
CA LEU A 114 4.40 -4.70 13.43
C LEU A 114 4.58 -5.85 14.42
N TYR A 115 5.35 -6.87 14.03
CA TYR A 115 5.57 -8.08 14.82
C TYR A 115 6.95 -8.13 15.47
N GLN A 116 7.96 -7.58 14.79
CA GLN A 116 9.34 -7.67 15.25
C GLN A 116 10.16 -6.49 14.72
N ILE A 117 11.10 -6.05 15.54
CA ILE A 117 12.15 -5.10 15.17
C ILE A 117 13.48 -5.81 15.39
N ASP A 118 14.30 -5.93 14.36
CA ASP A 118 15.68 -6.38 14.48
C ASP A 118 16.64 -5.20 14.34
N GLY A 119 17.69 -5.24 15.15
CA GLY A 119 18.76 -4.25 15.18
C GLY A 119 20.07 -4.80 14.62
N PRO A 120 21.23 -4.29 15.08
CA PRO A 120 21.43 -3.71 16.41
C PRO A 120 21.01 -2.25 16.57
N ILE A 121 20.38 -1.93 17.71
CA ILE A 121 20.09 -0.56 18.17
C ILE A 121 20.85 -0.34 19.49
N ASP A 122 21.78 0.60 19.49
CA ASP A 122 22.58 0.89 20.68
C ASP A 122 21.80 1.78 21.67
N VAL A 123 21.72 1.31 22.92
CA VAL A 123 21.01 1.96 24.02
C VAL A 123 21.92 1.97 25.25
N ASP A 124 22.43 3.14 25.62
CA ASP A 124 23.46 3.32 26.64
C ASP A 124 24.68 2.39 26.42
N SER A 125 24.90 1.43 27.32
CA SER A 125 25.97 0.42 27.25
C SER A 125 25.52 -0.92 26.67
N TYR A 126 24.27 -1.00 26.20
CA TYR A 126 23.65 -2.20 25.68
C TYR A 126 23.38 -2.08 24.18
N SER A 127 23.27 -3.23 23.51
CA SER A 127 22.86 -3.29 22.11
C SER A 127 21.63 -4.17 22.00
N VAL A 128 20.51 -3.60 21.55
CA VAL A 128 19.25 -4.30 21.35
C VAL A 128 19.29 -4.94 19.96
N GLU A 129 19.44 -6.26 19.92
CA GLU A 129 19.60 -7.03 18.69
C GLU A 129 18.25 -7.41 18.07
N SER A 130 17.23 -7.65 18.90
CA SER A 130 15.88 -7.93 18.42
C SER A 130 14.84 -7.65 19.49
N ILE A 131 13.62 -7.31 19.07
CA ILE A 131 12.42 -7.18 19.89
C ILE A 131 11.30 -7.95 19.20
N LYS A 132 10.87 -9.07 19.77
CA LYS A 132 9.80 -9.93 19.25
C LYS A 132 8.52 -9.72 20.04
N LEU A 133 7.52 -9.10 19.43
CA LEU A 133 6.29 -8.69 20.09
C LEU A 133 5.38 -9.90 20.31
N LYS A 134 4.85 -10.07 21.53
CA LYS A 134 3.90 -11.13 21.84
C LYS A 134 2.55 -10.89 21.18
N ASN A 135 2.10 -9.63 21.22
CA ASN A 135 1.00 -9.12 20.42
C ASN A 135 1.57 -7.99 19.55
N PRO A 136 1.27 -7.98 18.24
CA PRO A 136 1.81 -6.99 17.33
C PRO A 136 1.38 -5.57 17.71
N ILE A 137 2.23 -4.60 17.38
CA ILE A 137 1.92 -3.18 17.46
C ILE A 137 1.07 -2.81 16.25
N GLN A 138 -0.02 -2.08 16.47
CA GLN A 138 -0.86 -1.60 15.37
C GLN A 138 -0.38 -0.20 14.92
N PHE A 139 0.23 -0.14 13.75
CA PHE A 139 0.56 1.14 13.09
C PHE A 139 -0.71 1.83 12.61
N TYR A 140 -1.61 1.08 11.96
CA TYR A 140 -2.87 1.58 11.44
C TYR A 140 -4.02 0.61 11.78
N PRO A 141 -5.21 1.12 12.18
CA PRO A 141 -5.50 2.51 12.54
C PRO A 141 -4.77 2.96 13.82
N PRO A 142 -4.67 4.27 14.10
CA PRO A 142 -4.02 4.80 15.31
C PRO A 142 -4.53 4.18 16.61
N THR A 143 -3.63 3.93 17.56
CA THR A 143 -3.98 3.37 18.87
C THR A 143 -2.92 3.67 19.92
N SER A 144 -3.30 3.58 21.20
CA SER A 144 -2.37 3.59 22.34
C SER A 144 -2.58 2.34 23.18
N ALA A 145 -1.53 1.56 23.38
CA ALA A 145 -1.62 0.32 24.14
C ALA A 145 -0.28 -0.09 24.76
N VAL A 146 -0.32 -1.18 25.52
CA VAL A 146 0.85 -1.84 26.08
C VAL A 146 0.87 -3.28 25.59
N THR A 147 2.03 -3.72 25.12
CA THR A 147 2.28 -5.12 24.78
C THR A 147 3.53 -5.62 25.52
N ASN A 148 3.71 -6.93 25.52
CA ASN A 148 4.93 -7.56 26.03
C ASN A 148 5.73 -8.08 24.85
N ALA A 149 7.05 -8.13 25.00
CA ALA A 149 7.94 -8.66 23.99
C ALA A 149 9.08 -9.45 24.62
N THR A 150 9.70 -10.29 23.81
CA THR A 150 11.00 -10.89 24.12
C THR A 150 12.05 -10.11 23.36
N ALA A 151 12.97 -9.45 24.08
CA ALA A 151 14.10 -8.79 23.48
C ALA A 151 15.38 -9.61 23.64
N THR A 152 16.33 -9.46 22.72
CA THR A 152 17.71 -9.89 22.89
C THR A 152 18.57 -8.65 23.04
N VAL A 153 19.22 -8.51 24.20
CA VAL A 153 20.01 -7.35 24.59
C VAL A 153 21.42 -7.80 24.92
N SER A 154 22.40 -7.43 24.09
CA SER A 154 23.80 -7.85 24.22
C SER A 154 23.96 -9.37 24.41
N GLY A 155 23.25 -10.15 23.58
CA GLY A 155 23.18 -11.61 23.64
C GLY A 155 22.33 -12.21 24.77
N ILE A 156 21.70 -11.41 25.62
CA ILE A 156 20.86 -11.88 26.73
C ILE A 156 19.38 -11.71 26.38
N SER A 157 18.60 -12.79 26.47
CA SER A 157 17.15 -12.71 26.30
C SER A 157 16.47 -12.13 27.55
N ALA A 158 15.60 -11.14 27.35
CA ALA A 158 14.85 -10.46 28.39
C ALA A 158 13.38 -10.31 28.00
N ASN A 159 12.49 -10.37 29.00
CA ASN A 159 11.10 -9.95 28.81
C ASN A 159 11.03 -8.44 28.98
N VAL A 160 10.44 -7.77 28.00
CA VAL A 160 10.31 -6.31 27.99
C VAL A 160 8.85 -5.91 27.87
N SER A 161 8.49 -4.80 28.51
CA SER A 161 7.20 -4.15 28.32
C SER A 161 7.37 -3.03 27.30
N VAL A 162 6.47 -3.01 26.33
CA VAL A 162 6.48 -2.06 25.22
C VAL A 162 5.20 -1.25 25.30
N ASN A 163 5.34 0.01 25.70
CA ASN A 163 4.26 0.99 25.63
C ASN A 163 4.35 1.68 24.27
N TYR A 164 3.23 1.81 23.57
CA TYR A 164 3.26 2.44 22.26
C TYR A 164 2.03 3.32 22.02
N THR A 165 2.22 4.34 21.20
CA THR A 165 1.17 5.19 20.66
C THR A 165 1.44 5.39 19.18
N SER A 166 0.46 5.08 18.35
CA SER A 166 0.41 5.45 16.95
C SER A 166 -0.55 6.61 16.74
N SER A 167 -0.17 7.55 15.89
CA SER A 167 -0.97 8.67 15.42
C SER A 167 -0.94 8.70 13.89
N ASN A 168 -1.87 9.44 13.27
CA ASN A 168 -1.80 9.66 11.84
C ASN A 168 -2.21 11.09 11.44
N ALA A 169 -1.70 11.53 10.30
CA ALA A 169 -2.02 12.80 9.69
C ALA A 169 -1.97 12.68 8.16
N ASN A 170 -2.84 13.43 7.48
CA ASN A 170 -2.72 13.58 6.03
C ASN A 170 -1.63 14.62 5.73
N LEU A 171 -0.63 14.24 4.95
CA LEU A 171 0.48 15.08 4.51
C LEU A 171 0.62 15.03 2.99
N VAL A 172 1.61 15.78 2.50
CA VAL A 172 2.07 15.73 1.11
C VAL A 172 3.55 15.40 1.13
N PHE A 173 3.90 14.30 0.48
CA PHE A 173 5.28 14.00 0.11
C PHE A 173 5.61 14.79 -1.14
N ASP A 174 6.65 15.62 -1.11
CA ASP A 174 7.10 16.44 -2.24
C ASP A 174 8.63 16.41 -2.27
N GLU A 175 9.16 15.42 -2.96
CA GLU A 175 10.59 15.16 -3.03
C GLU A 175 10.97 14.81 -4.47
N ASN A 176 12.14 14.19 -4.60
CA ASN A 176 12.44 13.30 -5.71
C ASN A 176 11.30 12.23 -5.82
N TYR A 177 11.22 11.32 -6.78
CA TYR A 177 10.00 10.51 -7.08
C TYR A 177 8.77 11.32 -7.55
N GLY A 178 8.34 12.37 -6.85
CA GLY A 178 7.21 13.22 -7.22
C GLY A 178 6.38 13.70 -6.03
N MET A 179 5.27 14.39 -6.32
CA MET A 179 4.36 14.92 -5.30
C MET A 179 3.18 13.96 -5.06
N LEU A 180 3.04 13.42 -3.84
CA LEU A 180 2.01 12.44 -3.49
C LEU A 180 1.23 12.86 -2.25
N PRO A 181 -0.10 12.65 -2.22
CA PRO A 181 -0.84 12.71 -0.97
C PRO A 181 -0.47 11.49 -0.12
N THR A 182 -0.08 11.72 1.12
CA THR A 182 0.38 10.66 2.03
C THR A 182 -0.44 10.62 3.31
N LEU A 183 -0.53 9.42 3.87
CA LEU A 183 -0.89 9.21 5.26
C LEU A 183 0.41 9.05 6.05
N GLU A 184 0.76 10.05 6.84
CA GLU A 184 1.82 9.92 7.83
C GLU A 184 1.30 9.09 9.00
N ILE A 185 2.11 8.12 9.42
CA ILE A 185 1.92 7.33 10.63
C ILE A 185 3.15 7.53 11.50
N GLU A 186 2.96 8.16 12.65
CA GLU A 186 3.98 8.26 13.69
C GLU A 186 3.73 7.19 14.76
N LEU A 187 4.75 6.39 15.05
CA LEU A 187 4.76 5.41 16.12
C LEU A 187 5.83 5.78 17.16
N VAL A 188 5.38 6.14 18.35
CA VAL A 188 6.25 6.31 19.52
C VAL A 188 6.19 5.05 20.36
N THR A 189 7.34 4.41 20.59
CA THR A 189 7.47 3.15 21.31
C THR A 189 8.46 3.27 22.45
N THR A 190 8.00 3.11 23.69
CA THR A 190 8.87 3.05 24.88
C THR A 190 9.06 1.60 25.32
N VAL A 191 10.29 1.12 25.23
CA VAL A 191 10.71 -0.23 25.61
C VAL A 191 11.34 -0.19 26.98
N SER A 192 10.83 -1.02 27.90
CA SER A 192 11.29 -1.06 29.29
C SER A 192 11.54 -2.48 29.77
N ALA A 193 12.67 -2.69 30.44
CA ALA A 193 13.11 -3.95 30.99
C ALA A 193 13.74 -3.75 32.37
N THR A 194 13.48 -4.66 33.31
CA THR A 194 14.09 -4.61 34.65
C THR A 194 15.50 -5.19 34.66
N PHE A 195 15.78 -6.16 33.78
CA PHE A 195 17.08 -6.80 33.67
C PHE A 195 17.33 -7.37 32.24
N PRO A 196 18.40 -6.94 31.54
CA PRO A 196 19.21 -5.77 31.85
C PRO A 196 18.32 -4.50 31.94
N PRO A 197 18.63 -3.54 32.83
CA PRO A 197 17.82 -2.34 32.96
C PRO A 197 17.94 -1.52 31.67
N VAL A 198 16.86 -1.47 30.90
CA VAL A 198 16.75 -0.72 29.65
C VAL A 198 15.46 0.08 29.71
N SER A 199 15.51 1.35 29.36
CA SER A 199 14.34 2.21 29.23
C SER A 199 14.59 3.22 28.13
N GLU A 200 14.15 2.90 26.92
CA GLU A 200 14.42 3.71 25.73
C GLU A 200 13.12 4.03 24.99
N THR A 201 13.07 5.21 24.37
CA THR A 201 11.95 5.58 23.50
C THR A 201 12.43 5.68 22.06
N PHE A 202 11.80 4.89 21.20
CA PHE A 202 11.99 4.91 19.76
C PHE A 202 10.84 5.65 19.09
N THR A 203 11.14 6.35 18.02
CA THR A 203 10.13 6.94 17.14
C THR A 203 10.33 6.41 15.74
N THR A 204 9.27 5.96 15.10
CA THR A 204 9.24 5.59 13.68
C THR A 204 8.12 6.37 13.03
N THR A 205 8.42 7.13 11.99
CA THR A 205 7.45 7.87 11.19
C THR A 205 7.51 7.35 9.76
N LEU A 206 6.38 6.83 9.27
CA LEU A 206 6.23 6.36 7.89
C LEU A 206 5.25 7.29 7.17
N GLU A 207 5.65 7.84 6.03
CA GLU A 207 4.69 8.44 5.10
C GLU A 207 4.30 7.40 4.06
N LEU A 208 3.01 7.11 3.97
CA LEU A 208 2.46 6.08 3.10
C LEU A 208 1.63 6.69 1.97
N ALA A 209 1.93 6.33 0.72
CA ALA A 209 1.14 6.72 -0.44
C ALA A 209 0.27 5.56 -0.92
N GLN A 210 -0.99 5.85 -1.21
CA GLN A 210 -1.96 4.85 -1.67
C GLN A 210 -1.50 4.18 -2.98
N GLY A 211 -1.59 2.85 -3.07
CA GLY A 211 -1.18 2.09 -4.25
C GLY A 211 0.34 1.96 -4.45
N ILE A 212 1.16 2.58 -3.58
CA ILE A 212 2.63 2.53 -3.64
C ILE A 212 3.20 1.88 -2.38
N GLY A 213 2.84 2.39 -1.20
CA GLY A 213 3.46 1.98 0.07
C GLY A 213 4.26 3.09 0.74
N ILE A 214 5.37 2.72 1.37
CA ILE A 214 6.22 3.64 2.14
C ILE A 214 6.99 4.54 1.18
N VAL A 215 6.64 5.83 1.16
CA VAL A 215 7.36 6.84 0.36
C VAL A 215 8.37 7.61 1.20
N ARG A 216 8.21 7.57 2.53
CA ARG A 216 9.20 8.10 3.47
C ARG A 216 9.30 7.25 4.70
N ASN A 217 10.53 7.07 5.19
CA ASN A 217 10.78 6.52 6.52
C ASN A 217 11.70 7.47 7.29
N GLN A 218 11.25 7.91 8.45
CA GLN A 218 12.05 8.64 9.41
C GLN A 218 12.00 7.92 10.76
N GLY A 219 13.05 8.06 11.55
CA GLY A 219 13.00 7.52 12.90
C GLY A 219 14.14 7.98 13.77
N SER A 220 13.95 7.77 15.07
CA SER A 220 14.95 7.95 16.10
C SER A 220 15.03 6.66 16.92
N TYR A 221 16.18 6.01 16.86
CA TYR A 221 16.46 4.72 17.47
C TYR A 221 17.66 4.88 18.41
N GLY A 222 17.39 5.28 19.65
CA GLY A 222 18.44 5.69 20.59
C GLY A 222 19.13 6.97 20.12
N ALA A 223 20.46 6.94 20.02
CA ALA A 223 21.26 8.09 19.57
C ALA A 223 21.29 8.28 18.04
N THR A 224 20.70 7.36 17.27
CA THR A 224 20.76 7.39 15.81
C THR A 224 19.41 7.79 15.23
N SER A 225 19.42 8.67 14.24
CA SER A 225 18.24 9.05 13.48
C SER A 225 18.42 8.70 12.01
N ILE A 226 17.32 8.37 11.35
CA ILE A 226 17.27 8.09 9.91
C ILE A 226 16.21 8.98 9.25
N ALA A 227 16.44 9.30 7.98
CA ALA A 227 15.45 9.96 7.13
C ALA A 227 15.70 9.56 5.68
N TYR A 228 14.79 8.76 5.14
CA TYR A 228 14.87 8.20 3.80
C TYR A 228 13.64 8.60 2.98
N ASN A 229 13.89 9.16 1.81
CA ASN A 229 12.85 9.54 0.85
C ASN A 229 12.86 8.56 -0.31
N LEU A 230 11.68 8.18 -0.81
CA LEU A 230 11.57 7.33 -1.98
C LEU A 230 12.13 8.05 -3.20
N LYS A 231 12.91 7.32 -3.99
CA LYS A 231 13.44 7.76 -5.28
C LYS A 231 12.88 6.98 -6.44
N GLY A 232 12.52 5.70 -6.23
CA GLY A 232 12.02 4.85 -7.29
C GLY A 232 11.51 3.50 -6.80
N VAL A 233 10.70 2.85 -7.64
CA VAL A 233 10.15 1.53 -7.40
C VAL A 233 10.68 0.53 -8.44
N THR A 234 10.78 -0.74 -8.07
CA THR A 234 11.17 -1.84 -8.96
C THR A 234 10.14 -2.97 -8.83
N ASN A 235 9.76 -3.56 -9.95
CA ASN A 235 8.72 -4.60 -10.06
C ASN A 235 7.32 -4.15 -9.56
N LEU A 236 7.09 -2.84 -9.47
CA LEU A 236 5.78 -2.24 -9.28
C LEU A 236 5.40 -1.41 -10.52
N PRO A 237 4.10 -1.24 -10.81
CA PRO A 237 3.63 -0.27 -11.79
C PRO A 237 4.17 1.13 -11.50
N ALA A 238 4.74 1.79 -12.51
CA ALA A 238 5.11 3.19 -12.43
C ALA A 238 3.86 4.07 -12.24
N THR A 239 3.98 5.12 -11.44
CA THR A 239 2.91 6.09 -11.21
C THR A 239 2.56 6.85 -12.48
N ILE A 240 1.25 7.01 -12.74
CA ILE A 240 0.75 7.85 -13.82
C ILE A 240 0.28 9.17 -13.24
N TRP A 241 0.85 10.26 -13.74
CA TRP A 241 0.61 11.62 -13.24
C TRP A 241 -0.27 12.41 -14.21
N PHE A 242 -1.19 13.19 -13.66
CA PHE A 242 -1.99 14.18 -14.35
C PHE A 242 -1.88 15.53 -13.61
N ASP A 243 -1.88 16.63 -14.37
CA ASP A 243 -1.98 17.99 -13.84
C ASP A 243 -3.42 18.50 -14.04
N ASN A 244 -4.00 19.14 -13.03
CA ASN A 244 -5.26 19.86 -13.20
C ASN A 244 -5.01 21.26 -13.79
N ASN A 245 -5.41 21.46 -15.06
CA ASN A 245 -5.31 22.75 -15.74
C ASN A 245 -6.69 23.40 -15.86
N ALA A 246 -7.06 24.18 -14.84
CA ALA A 246 -8.33 24.91 -14.78
C ALA A 246 -9.57 24.00 -14.96
N GLY A 247 -9.61 22.88 -14.22
CA GLY A 247 -10.70 21.90 -14.27
C GLY A 247 -10.57 20.89 -15.41
N VAL A 248 -9.47 20.91 -16.18
CA VAL A 248 -9.19 19.96 -17.25
C VAL A 248 -7.93 19.17 -16.90
N PRO A 249 -8.03 17.87 -16.60
CA PRO A 249 -6.88 17.01 -16.38
C PRO A 249 -6.04 16.87 -17.65
N ILE A 250 -4.73 17.01 -17.52
CA ILE A 250 -3.76 16.82 -18.60
C ILE A 250 -2.73 15.79 -18.15
N LEU A 251 -2.46 14.79 -18.99
CA LEU A 251 -1.42 13.79 -18.71
C LEU A 251 -0.06 14.50 -18.54
N ALA A 252 0.55 14.34 -17.35
CA ALA A 252 1.88 14.83 -17.03
C ALA A 252 2.95 13.75 -17.24
N SER A 253 2.57 12.47 -17.10
CA SER A 253 3.42 11.33 -17.46
C SER A 253 3.73 11.26 -18.95
N SER A 254 4.81 10.57 -19.31
CA SER A 254 5.17 10.29 -20.71
C SER A 254 4.21 9.35 -21.43
N THR A 255 3.40 8.60 -20.69
CA THR A 255 2.40 7.66 -21.19
C THR A 255 1.26 7.53 -20.19
N ASP A 256 0.07 7.26 -20.72
CA ASP A 256 -1.16 6.89 -20.02
C ASP A 256 -1.27 5.38 -19.76
N GLN A 257 -0.22 4.62 -20.07
CA GLN A 257 -0.18 3.17 -19.89
C GLN A 257 0.61 2.78 -18.65
N PHE A 258 0.11 1.77 -17.93
CA PHE A 258 0.87 1.18 -16.83
C PHE A 258 2.09 0.42 -17.37
N THR A 259 3.25 0.65 -16.76
CA THR A 259 4.49 -0.06 -17.07
C THR A 259 5.17 -0.57 -15.81
N ILE A 260 5.85 -1.72 -15.89
CA ILE A 260 6.71 -2.25 -14.83
C ILE A 260 8.13 -2.30 -15.39
N ASN A 261 9.06 -1.61 -14.74
CA ASN A 261 10.46 -1.49 -15.20
C ASN A 261 10.56 -1.08 -16.69
N GLY A 262 9.67 -0.19 -17.14
CA GLY A 262 9.61 0.28 -18.53
C GLY A 262 8.93 -0.66 -19.53
N VAL A 263 8.39 -1.80 -19.09
CA VAL A 263 7.62 -2.73 -19.93
C VAL A 263 6.13 -2.55 -19.68
N THR A 264 5.35 -2.31 -20.74
CA THR A 264 3.89 -2.18 -20.67
C THR A 264 3.24 -3.39 -19.98
N LEU A 265 2.36 -3.11 -19.04
CA LEU A 265 1.54 -4.09 -18.35
C LEU A 265 0.39 -4.53 -19.27
N LYS A 266 0.22 -5.85 -19.41
CA LYS A 266 -0.62 -6.43 -20.46
C LYS A 266 -1.90 -7.08 -19.92
N PRO A 267 -3.08 -6.79 -20.49
CA PRO A 267 -4.33 -7.51 -20.20
C PRO A 267 -4.25 -9.01 -20.49
N SER A 268 -3.36 -9.44 -21.39
CA SER A 268 -3.09 -10.87 -21.63
C SER A 268 -2.45 -11.59 -20.43
N LEU A 269 -1.81 -10.87 -19.52
CA LEU A 269 -1.08 -11.43 -18.37
C LEU A 269 -1.73 -11.09 -17.02
N TYR A 270 -2.51 -10.01 -16.96
CA TYR A 270 -3.11 -9.50 -15.73
C TYR A 270 -4.60 -9.23 -15.93
N ASP A 271 -5.36 -9.29 -14.83
CA ASP A 271 -6.71 -8.73 -14.71
C ASP A 271 -6.65 -7.42 -13.92
N LEU A 272 -7.51 -6.47 -14.31
CA LEU A 272 -7.75 -5.24 -13.56
C LEU A 272 -8.92 -5.51 -12.61
N LEU A 273 -8.67 -5.40 -11.30
CA LEU A 273 -9.63 -5.90 -10.31
C LEU A 273 -10.62 -4.85 -9.83
N ASN A 274 -10.18 -3.62 -9.63
CA ASN A 274 -11.01 -2.53 -9.10
C ASN A 274 -11.48 -1.54 -10.19
N GLU A 275 -11.68 -2.05 -11.40
CA GLU A 275 -12.09 -1.24 -12.56
C GLU A 275 -13.42 -0.52 -12.31
N ALA A 276 -14.41 -1.22 -11.75
CA ALA A 276 -15.73 -0.66 -11.52
C ALA A 276 -15.68 0.48 -10.51
N GLU A 277 -14.99 0.29 -9.39
CA GLU A 277 -14.87 1.28 -8.32
C GLU A 277 -14.13 2.53 -8.80
N ILE A 278 -13.11 2.39 -9.65
CA ILE A 278 -12.40 3.53 -10.23
C ILE A 278 -13.30 4.26 -11.23
N ASN A 279 -13.99 3.53 -12.11
CA ASN A 279 -14.81 4.14 -13.15
C ASN A 279 -16.09 4.80 -12.57
N ASP A 280 -16.56 4.36 -11.41
CA ASP A 280 -17.65 4.98 -10.64
C ASP A 280 -17.28 6.38 -10.10
N LEU A 281 -16.00 6.77 -10.10
CA LEU A 281 -15.58 8.14 -9.79
C LEU A 281 -15.93 9.13 -10.91
N GLU A 282 -16.28 8.65 -12.11
CA GLU A 282 -16.66 9.42 -13.31
C GLU A 282 -15.56 10.32 -13.93
N TRP A 283 -14.65 10.89 -13.13
CA TRP A 283 -13.56 11.77 -13.61
C TRP A 283 -12.28 11.01 -14.03
N ILE A 284 -12.16 9.74 -13.67
CA ILE A 284 -11.08 8.84 -14.06
C ILE A 284 -11.67 7.56 -14.65
N THR A 285 -11.01 7.03 -15.69
CA THR A 285 -11.30 5.71 -16.24
C THR A 285 -10.01 4.94 -16.37
N VAL A 286 -10.01 3.70 -15.89
CA VAL A 286 -8.93 2.73 -16.13
C VAL A 286 -9.54 1.53 -16.81
N ARG A 287 -8.96 1.12 -17.94
CA ARG A 287 -9.50 -0.01 -18.71
C ARG A 287 -8.42 -0.77 -19.46
N ALA A 288 -8.70 -2.03 -19.75
CA ALA A 288 -7.93 -2.78 -20.73
C ALA A 288 -8.24 -2.28 -22.16
N ASP A 289 -7.20 -1.97 -22.92
CA ASP A 289 -7.30 -1.74 -24.36
C ASP A 289 -6.76 -2.96 -25.13
N THR A 290 -7.69 -3.68 -25.74
CA THR A 290 -7.38 -4.88 -26.53
C THR A 290 -6.61 -4.57 -27.82
N ALA A 291 -6.69 -3.34 -28.34
CA ALA A 291 -5.99 -2.97 -29.57
C ALA A 291 -4.49 -2.78 -29.34
N SER A 292 -4.13 -2.17 -28.20
CA SER A 292 -2.74 -1.94 -27.80
C SER A 292 -2.16 -3.00 -26.86
N ASP A 293 -2.98 -3.95 -26.36
CA ASP A 293 -2.63 -4.93 -25.32
C ASP A 293 -2.01 -4.23 -24.09
N SER A 294 -2.66 -3.15 -23.65
CA SER A 294 -2.24 -2.32 -22.52
C SER A 294 -3.40 -1.98 -21.60
N PHE A 295 -3.09 -1.58 -20.36
CA PHE A 295 -4.05 -0.89 -19.49
C PHE A 295 -3.85 0.61 -19.63
N ILE A 296 -4.92 1.32 -20.01
CA ILE A 296 -4.91 2.76 -20.29
C ILE A 296 -5.68 3.51 -19.22
N VAL A 297 -5.15 4.66 -18.83
CA VAL A 297 -5.79 5.62 -17.94
C VAL A 297 -6.22 6.86 -18.71
N THR A 298 -7.47 7.28 -18.54
CA THR A 298 -7.94 8.57 -19.03
C THR A 298 -8.60 9.33 -17.89
N MET A 299 -8.38 10.64 -17.85
CA MET A 299 -9.14 11.55 -16.98
C MET A 299 -9.90 12.56 -17.83
N GLN A 300 -11.01 13.06 -17.30
CA GLN A 300 -11.86 14.03 -17.98
C GLN A 300 -12.33 15.11 -17.01
N ALA A 301 -12.72 16.25 -17.57
CA ALA A 301 -13.37 17.29 -16.80
C ALA A 301 -14.72 16.75 -16.29
N ASP A 302 -14.94 16.89 -14.99
CA ASP A 302 -16.17 16.48 -14.31
C ASP A 302 -16.42 17.40 -13.11
N ASN A 303 -17.66 17.46 -12.62
CA ASN A 303 -17.99 18.28 -11.44
C ASN A 303 -17.39 17.70 -10.14
N ASP A 304 -17.17 16.39 -10.09
CA ASP A 304 -16.59 15.70 -8.95
C ASP A 304 -15.06 15.53 -9.08
N LEU A 305 -14.46 16.11 -10.11
CA LEU A 305 -13.00 16.16 -10.27
C LEU A 305 -12.36 16.89 -9.06
N PRO A 306 -11.40 16.27 -8.36
CA PRO A 306 -10.74 16.91 -7.21
C PRO A 306 -9.97 18.18 -7.59
N ASP A 307 -10.06 19.21 -6.73
CA ASP A 307 -9.25 20.44 -6.80
C ASP A 307 -7.96 20.35 -5.97
N THR A 308 -7.82 19.31 -5.16
CA THR A 308 -6.63 19.00 -4.35
C THR A 308 -5.83 17.82 -4.90
N LEU A 309 -4.56 17.72 -4.47
CA LEU A 309 -3.70 16.58 -4.75
C LEU A 309 -4.37 15.27 -4.32
N THR A 310 -4.62 14.37 -5.27
CA THR A 310 -5.42 13.16 -5.07
C THR A 310 -4.82 11.97 -5.78
N SER A 311 -4.77 10.81 -5.11
CA SER A 311 -4.30 9.54 -5.68
C SER A 311 -5.38 8.49 -5.69
N VAL A 312 -5.36 7.62 -6.69
CA VAL A 312 -6.22 6.44 -6.83
C VAL A 312 -5.35 5.20 -6.95
N GLU A 313 -5.62 4.20 -6.11
CA GLU A 313 -5.00 2.87 -6.24
C GLU A 313 -5.63 2.11 -7.41
N VAL A 314 -4.79 1.47 -8.22
CA VAL A 314 -5.21 0.58 -9.30
C VAL A 314 -4.65 -0.81 -9.05
N VAL A 315 -5.52 -1.81 -8.94
CA VAL A 315 -5.12 -3.16 -8.52
C VAL A 315 -5.15 -4.13 -9.68
N PHE A 316 -3.99 -4.76 -9.92
CA PHE A 316 -3.80 -5.79 -10.93
C PHE A 316 -3.61 -7.15 -10.27
N GLU A 317 -4.13 -8.21 -10.90
CA GLU A 317 -3.90 -9.59 -10.48
C GLU A 317 -3.31 -10.40 -11.63
N ARG A 318 -2.18 -11.06 -11.38
CA ARG A 318 -1.50 -11.88 -12.38
C ARG A 318 -2.27 -13.17 -12.63
N LYS A 319 -2.60 -13.44 -13.89
CA LYS A 319 -3.40 -14.61 -14.29
C LYS A 319 -2.75 -15.95 -13.99
N SER A 320 -1.42 -16.01 -13.97
CA SER A 320 -0.68 -17.26 -13.80
C SER A 320 -0.73 -17.84 -12.38
N ASP A 321 -0.86 -16.98 -11.37
CA ASP A 321 -0.71 -17.37 -9.96
C ASP A 321 -1.53 -16.51 -8.98
N ALA A 322 -2.44 -15.68 -9.48
CA ALA A 322 -3.30 -14.79 -8.70
C ALA A 322 -2.55 -13.83 -7.77
N LEU A 323 -1.28 -13.53 -8.08
CA LEU A 323 -0.50 -12.57 -7.32
C LEU A 323 -0.97 -11.15 -7.65
N ARG A 324 -1.28 -10.37 -6.60
CA ARG A 324 -1.75 -9.00 -6.74
C ARG A 324 -0.62 -7.99 -6.65
N MET A 325 -0.79 -6.89 -7.35
CA MET A 325 0.03 -5.70 -7.27
C MET A 325 -0.82 -4.45 -7.40
N SER A 326 -0.35 -3.37 -6.81
CA SER A 326 -1.00 -2.06 -6.91
C SER A 326 -0.15 -1.11 -7.74
N GLY A 327 -0.83 -0.27 -8.51
CA GLY A 327 -0.30 0.94 -9.13
C GLY A 327 -1.00 2.18 -8.56
N ASN A 328 -0.50 3.33 -8.95
CA ASN A 328 -0.99 4.62 -8.52
C ASN A 328 -1.26 5.53 -9.72
N VAL A 329 -2.38 6.22 -9.69
CA VAL A 329 -2.67 7.36 -10.56
C VAL A 329 -2.84 8.59 -9.68
N THR A 330 -2.13 9.67 -9.96
CA THR A 330 -2.19 10.90 -9.17
C THR A 330 -2.58 12.09 -10.03
N LEU A 331 -3.52 12.89 -9.53
CA LEU A 331 -3.92 14.19 -10.04
C LEU A 331 -3.33 15.28 -9.14
N HIS A 332 -2.50 16.16 -9.69
CA HIS A 332 -2.01 17.34 -8.99
C HIS A 332 -3.10 18.41 -8.90
N ALA A 333 -3.07 19.18 -7.81
CA ALA A 333 -3.95 20.33 -7.59
C ALA A 333 -3.79 21.40 -8.68
N GLU A 334 -4.81 22.24 -8.87
CA GLU A 334 -4.75 23.32 -9.86
C GLU A 334 -3.54 24.25 -9.62
N GLY A 335 -2.79 24.53 -10.68
CA GLY A 335 -1.61 25.39 -10.62
C GLY A 335 -0.36 24.73 -10.03
N VAL A 336 -0.44 23.46 -9.65
CA VAL A 336 0.72 22.62 -9.35
C VAL A 336 1.05 21.81 -10.60
N THR A 337 2.26 22.00 -11.13
CA THR A 337 2.78 21.20 -12.26
C THR A 337 3.87 20.28 -11.76
N GLN A 338 3.90 19.05 -12.27
CA GLN A 338 5.02 18.15 -12.01
C GLN A 338 6.31 18.74 -12.62
N ASN A 339 7.21 19.25 -11.78
CA ASN A 339 8.33 20.08 -12.23
C ASN A 339 9.52 19.33 -12.85
N ASN A 340 9.39 18.07 -13.27
CA ASN A 340 10.52 17.38 -13.89
C ASN A 340 10.09 16.16 -14.75
N PRO A 341 10.45 16.12 -16.05
CA PRO A 341 10.06 15.07 -17.00
C PRO A 341 10.96 13.82 -17.01
N ASN A 342 12.00 13.70 -16.17
CA ASN A 342 13.02 12.65 -16.28
C ASN A 342 12.89 11.46 -15.30
N TRP A 343 11.76 11.30 -14.59
CA TRP A 343 11.66 10.37 -13.44
C TRP A 343 11.35 8.91 -13.78
N ASN A 344 10.93 8.60 -15.01
CA ASN A 344 10.48 7.26 -15.39
C ASN A 344 11.56 6.35 -15.99
N ALA A 345 12.83 6.77 -16.00
CA ALA A 345 13.91 5.86 -16.31
C ALA A 345 14.44 5.24 -15.01
N ALA A 346 13.89 4.10 -14.62
CA ALA A 346 14.73 3.07 -14.02
C ALA A 346 15.88 2.87 -15.02
N THR A 347 17.02 3.55 -14.81
CA THR A 347 18.22 3.30 -15.56
C THR A 347 18.53 1.82 -15.35
N SER A 348 18.35 1.07 -16.42
CA SER A 348 18.73 -0.33 -16.50
C SER A 348 20.22 -0.42 -16.21
N TYR A 349 20.58 -0.70 -14.96
CA TYR A 349 21.90 -1.21 -14.66
C TYR A 349 21.89 -2.67 -15.10
N SER A 350 22.38 -2.90 -16.32
CA SER A 350 22.90 -4.20 -16.72
C SER A 350 24.06 -4.55 -15.79
N PHE A 351 24.03 -5.78 -15.27
CA PHE A 351 25.11 -6.40 -14.49
C PHE A 351 26.49 -6.26 -15.13
#